data_AF-A0A534WKT3-F1
#
_entry.id   AF-A0A534WKT3-F1
#
_cell.length_a   1.000
_cell.length_b   1.000
_cell.length_c   1.000
_cell.angle_alpha   90.00
_cell.angle_beta   90.00
_cell.angle_gamma   90.00
#
_symmetry.space_group_name_H-M   'P 1'
#
loop_
_entity.id
_entity.type
_entity.pdbx_description
1 polymer ?
#
loop_
_entity_poly.entity_id
_entity_poly.type
_entity_poly.pdbx_seq_one_letter_code
_entity_poly.pdbx_strand_id
1 'polypeptide(L)'
;MHERLRALSRQVSNWGRWGPDDERGTVNFITPETIRRGAAAVRRGVVFSLGLPLGADGPQIGQQGRFNPIHLMLAIDGRLGEAEFRYADDLVVMPLQCAT
;
A
#
# COMPACT_ATOMS: atom_id res chain seq x y z
N MET A 1 16.05 23.90 -23.07
CA MET A 1 15.70 23.25 -21.79
C MET A 1 15.28 21.78 -21.96
N HIS A 2 14.32 21.47 -22.86
CA HIS A 2 13.83 20.11 -23.08
C HIS A 2 14.89 19.06 -23.48
N GLU A 3 15.88 19.44 -24.28
CA GLU A 3 16.89 18.51 -24.81
C GLU A 3 17.87 18.02 -23.72
N ARG A 4 18.32 18.94 -22.86
CA ARG A 4 19.17 18.61 -21.71
C ARG A 4 18.47 17.66 -20.73
N LEU A 5 17.17 17.83 -20.52
CA LEU A 5 16.36 16.94 -19.67
C LEU A 5 16.30 15.52 -20.25
N ARG A 6 16.10 15.39 -21.57
CA ARG A 6 16.09 14.08 -22.26
C ARG A 6 17.46 13.41 -22.26
N ALA A 7 18.53 14.19 -22.43
CA ALA A 7 19.90 13.67 -22.34
C ALA A 7 20.19 13.12 -20.93
N LEU A 8 19.82 13.88 -19.89
CA LEU A 8 19.99 13.45 -18.51
C LEU A 8 19.14 12.22 -18.18
N SER A 9 17.86 12.18 -18.59
CA SER A 9 16.99 11.05 -18.28
C SER A 9 17.53 9.74 -18.82
N ARG A 10 18.12 9.74 -20.01
CA ARG A 10 18.78 8.56 -20.59
C ARG A 10 19.98 8.09 -19.78
N GLN A 11 20.72 9.01 -19.16
CA GLN A 11 21.89 8.67 -18.33
C GLN A 11 21.51 8.10 -16.96
N VAL A 12 20.34 8.46 -16.42
CA VAL A 12 19.93 8.09 -15.05
C VAL A 12 18.73 7.12 -15.00
N SER A 13 18.37 6.54 -16.14
CA SER A 13 17.23 5.66 -16.32
C SER A 13 17.58 4.18 -16.06
N ASN A 14 16.62 3.40 -15.55
CA ASN A 14 16.70 1.94 -15.49
C ASN A 14 15.93 1.23 -16.63
N TRP A 15 15.44 1.96 -17.63
CA TRP A 15 14.73 1.36 -18.77
C TRP A 15 15.60 0.31 -19.48
N GLY A 16 15.02 -0.88 -19.72
CA GLY A 16 15.68 -2.01 -20.37
C GLY A 16 16.67 -2.77 -19.46
N ARG A 17 16.90 -2.33 -18.22
CA ARG A 17 17.88 -2.96 -17.31
C ARG A 17 17.58 -4.44 -17.02
N TRP A 18 16.31 -4.82 -16.96
CA TRP A 18 15.85 -6.18 -16.68
C TRP A 18 15.17 -6.85 -17.88
N GLY A 19 15.38 -6.31 -19.08
CA GLY A 19 14.74 -6.76 -20.31
C GLY A 19 13.65 -5.81 -20.81
N PRO A 20 13.24 -5.95 -22.07
CA PRO A 20 12.28 -5.07 -22.72
C PRO A 20 10.85 -5.22 -22.18
N ASP A 21 10.50 -6.37 -21.62
CA ASP A 21 9.16 -6.70 -21.13
C ASP A 21 9.04 -6.58 -19.59
N ASP A 22 10.00 -5.94 -18.91
CA ASP A 22 9.98 -5.78 -17.46
C ASP A 22 8.92 -4.76 -17.00
N GLU A 23 8.02 -5.20 -16.14
CA GLU A 23 6.99 -4.36 -15.49
C GLU A 23 7.25 -4.14 -13.99
N ARG A 24 8.33 -4.72 -13.43
CA ARG A 24 8.62 -4.68 -11.98
C ARG A 24 9.57 -3.57 -11.57
N GLY A 25 10.48 -3.16 -12.46
CA GLY A 25 11.45 -2.11 -12.19
C GLY A 25 12.37 -2.43 -11.01
N THR A 26 12.59 -1.46 -10.11
CA THR A 26 13.52 -1.60 -8.98
C THR A 26 13.13 -2.69 -7.98
N VAL A 27 11.89 -3.20 -8.03
CA VAL A 27 11.50 -4.39 -7.24
C VAL A 27 12.33 -5.62 -7.60
N ASN A 28 12.91 -5.68 -8.81
CA ASN A 28 13.84 -6.74 -9.21
C ASN A 28 15.13 -6.80 -8.36
N PHE A 29 15.45 -5.76 -7.59
CA PHE A 29 16.54 -5.83 -6.60
C PHE A 29 16.20 -6.65 -5.35
N ILE A 30 14.92 -6.94 -5.12
CA ILE A 30 14.49 -7.78 -4.01
C ILE A 30 14.64 -9.25 -4.42
N THR A 31 15.81 -9.82 -4.12
CA THR A 31 16.17 -11.23 -4.39
C THR A 31 15.97 -12.11 -3.15
N PRO A 32 15.94 -13.46 -3.28
CA PRO A 32 15.91 -14.37 -2.14
C PRO A 32 17.01 -14.09 -1.09
N GLU A 33 18.20 -13.70 -1.51
CA GLU A 33 19.31 -13.36 -0.61
C GLU A 33 19.01 -12.08 0.20
N THR A 34 18.43 -11.05 -0.45
CA THR A 34 18.05 -9.82 0.25
C THR A 34 16.93 -10.05 1.27
N ILE A 35 15.98 -10.95 0.95
CA ILE A 35 14.91 -11.37 1.86
C ILE A 35 15.51 -12.09 3.06
N ARG A 36 16.41 -13.07 2.84
CA ARG A 36 17.11 -13.78 3.92
C ARG A 36 17.89 -12.84 4.83
N ARG A 37 18.57 -11.84 4.26
CA ARG A 37 19.29 -10.81 5.01
C ARG A 37 18.33 -9.97 5.86
N GLY A 38 17.18 -9.58 5.33
CA GLY A 38 16.14 -8.85 6.06
C GLY A 38 15.59 -9.65 7.24
N ALA A 39 15.25 -10.92 7.01
CA ALA A 39 14.78 -11.82 8.07
C ALA A 39 15.82 -12.01 9.18
N ALA A 40 17.10 -12.18 8.81
CA ALA A 40 18.20 -12.30 9.77
C ALA A 40 18.44 -11.05 10.64
N ALA A 41 17.89 -9.88 10.27
CA ALA A 41 17.97 -8.66 11.08
C ALA A 41 17.02 -8.69 12.29
N VAL A 42 16.00 -9.54 12.30
CA VAL A 42 15.08 -9.69 13.45
C VAL A 42 15.81 -10.41 14.59
N ARG A 43 16.04 -9.71 15.71
CA ARG A 43 16.71 -10.26 16.91
C ARG A 43 15.83 -10.29 18.15
N ARG A 44 15.06 -9.22 18.38
CA ARG A 44 14.26 -9.04 19.61
C ARG A 44 12.78 -9.39 19.46
N GLY A 45 12.29 -9.56 18.23
CA GLY A 45 10.87 -9.80 17.96
C GLY A 45 9.94 -8.61 18.26
N VAL A 46 10.49 -7.39 18.41
CA VAL A 46 9.69 -6.18 18.65
C VAL A 46 9.09 -5.69 17.33
N VAL A 47 7.79 -5.41 17.34
CA VAL A 47 7.02 -4.95 16.17
C VAL A 47 6.61 -3.50 16.36
N PHE A 48 6.76 -2.70 15.31
CA PHE A 48 6.31 -1.31 15.24
C PHE A 48 5.33 -1.17 14.07
N SER A 49 4.11 -0.69 14.34
CA SER A 49 3.19 -0.31 13.26
C SER A 49 3.66 1.00 12.62
N LEU A 50 3.83 1.00 11.31
CA LEU A 50 4.17 2.20 10.52
C LEU A 50 2.99 2.73 9.70
N GLY A 51 1.80 2.13 9.87
CA GLY A 51 0.58 2.54 9.18
C GLY A 51 -0.19 3.59 9.96
N LEU A 52 -0.76 4.56 9.25
CA LEU A 52 -1.73 5.52 9.79
C LEU A 52 -3.10 4.87 10.01
N PRO A 53 -3.88 5.29 11.03
CA PRO A 53 -5.27 4.89 11.17
C PRO A 53 -6.10 5.25 9.94
N LEU A 54 -6.87 4.29 9.43
CA LEU A 54 -7.81 4.50 8.32
C LEU A 54 -9.13 5.02 8.88
N GLY A 55 -9.32 6.34 8.90
CA GLY A 55 -10.53 6.95 9.41
C GLY A 55 -10.77 8.34 8.86
N ALA A 56 -11.92 8.92 9.23
CA ALA A 56 -12.37 10.22 8.76
C ALA A 56 -11.39 11.36 9.07
N ASP A 57 -10.59 11.22 10.14
CA ASP A 57 -9.56 12.19 10.56
C ASP A 57 -8.19 11.93 9.91
N GLY A 58 -8.15 11.16 8.81
CA GLY A 58 -6.95 10.87 8.04
C GLY A 58 -6.32 12.10 7.37
N PRO A 59 -5.15 11.94 6.73
CA PRO A 59 -4.35 13.07 6.23
C PRO A 59 -4.88 13.69 4.92
N GLN A 60 -5.95 13.16 4.30
CA GLN A 60 -6.41 13.68 3.01
C GLN A 60 -7.11 15.03 3.18
N ILE A 61 -6.63 15.99 2.38
CA ILE A 61 -7.14 17.38 2.36
C ILE A 61 -8.02 17.69 1.15
N GLY A 62 -8.51 16.67 0.42
CA GLY A 62 -9.38 16.87 -0.75
C GLY A 62 -8.67 17.05 -2.10
N GLN A 63 -7.33 17.03 -2.14
CA GLN A 63 -6.59 17.30 -3.38
C GLN A 63 -6.89 16.26 -4.46
N GLN A 64 -7.23 16.73 -5.68
CA GLN A 64 -7.61 15.88 -6.81
C GLN A 64 -8.81 14.94 -6.53
N GLY A 65 -9.71 15.34 -5.62
CA GLY A 65 -10.91 14.57 -5.29
C GLY A 65 -10.65 13.37 -4.36
N ARG A 66 -9.45 13.24 -3.79
CA ARG A 66 -9.16 12.21 -2.77
C ARG A 66 -9.82 12.58 -1.45
N PHE A 67 -10.30 11.57 -0.74
CA PHE A 67 -10.97 11.72 0.55
C PHE A 67 -10.42 10.69 1.54
N ASN A 68 -10.59 10.97 2.83
CA ASN A 68 -10.25 10.05 3.90
C ASN A 68 -11.11 8.79 3.83
N PRO A 69 -10.60 7.60 4.24
CA PRO A 69 -11.38 6.37 4.26
C PRO A 69 -12.73 6.53 4.93
N ILE A 70 -13.77 6.01 4.27
CA ILE A 70 -15.12 5.95 4.83
C ILE A 70 -15.36 4.50 5.28
N HIS A 71 -15.49 4.30 6.59
CA HIS A 71 -15.84 3.01 7.19
C HIS A 71 -17.33 2.99 7.52
N LEU A 72 -18.04 1.98 7.01
CA LEU A 72 -19.48 1.82 7.16
C LEU A 72 -19.76 0.43 7.74
N MET A 73 -20.49 0.39 8.85
CA MET A 73 -21.02 -0.89 9.35
C MET A 73 -22.23 -1.29 8.50
N LEU A 74 -22.18 -2.50 7.95
CA LEU A 74 -23.29 -3.12 7.21
C LEU A 74 -24.23 -3.89 8.16
N ALA A 75 -23.67 -4.48 9.21
CA ALA A 75 -24.42 -5.12 10.28
C ALA A 75 -23.72 -4.89 11.63
N ILE A 76 -24.52 -4.62 12.66
CA ILE A 76 -24.09 -4.59 14.06
C ILE A 76 -25.02 -5.56 14.80
N ASP A 77 -24.45 -6.60 15.42
CA ASP A 77 -25.20 -7.69 16.06
C ASP A 77 -26.19 -8.42 15.11
N GLY A 78 -25.80 -8.57 13.84
CA GLY A 78 -26.56 -9.31 12.84
C GLY A 78 -26.76 -10.76 13.24
N ARG A 79 -27.86 -11.38 12.80
CA ARG A 79 -28.17 -12.80 13.06
C ARG A 79 -28.08 -13.60 11.78
N LEU A 80 -27.35 -14.71 11.81
CA LEU A 80 -27.23 -15.59 10.67
C LEU A 80 -28.09 -16.85 10.85
N GLY A 81 -29.18 -16.93 10.08
CA GLY A 81 -30.12 -18.04 10.12
C GLY A 81 -30.93 -18.13 11.42
N GLU A 82 -31.46 -19.32 11.70
CA GLU A 82 -32.22 -19.62 12.92
C GLU A 82 -31.32 -19.94 14.13
N ALA A 83 -30.00 -20.02 13.93
CA ALA A 83 -29.03 -20.28 14.99
C ALA A 83 -28.65 -19.01 15.76
N GLU A 84 -28.14 -19.15 16.99
CA GLU A 84 -27.67 -18.02 17.84
C GLU A 84 -26.38 -17.34 17.34
N PHE A 85 -25.95 -17.55 16.10
CA PHE A 85 -24.75 -16.92 15.57
C PHE A 85 -24.98 -15.43 15.33
N ARG A 86 -24.13 -14.63 15.99
CA ARG A 86 -24.08 -13.18 15.83
C ARG A 86 -22.89 -12.77 14.97
N TYR A 87 -23.06 -11.73 14.17
CA TYR A 87 -21.99 -11.19 13.33
C TYR A 87 -22.01 -9.66 13.29
N ALA A 88 -20.87 -9.10 12.88
CA ALA A 88 -20.73 -7.71 12.51
C ALA A 88 -20.00 -7.68 11.17
N ASP A 89 -20.55 -6.93 10.22
CA ASP A 89 -20.02 -6.79 8.87
C ASP A 89 -19.80 -5.31 8.56
N ASP A 90 -18.79 -5.03 7.75
CA ASP A 90 -18.43 -3.66 7.36
C ASP A 90 -17.96 -3.53 5.91
N LEU A 91 -17.88 -2.28 5.47
CA LEU A 91 -17.42 -1.83 4.16
C LEU A 91 -16.48 -0.66 4.35
N VAL A 92 -15.41 -0.62 3.56
CA VAL A 92 -14.54 0.55 3.43
C VAL A 92 -14.58 1.06 2.00
N VAL A 93 -14.86 2.35 1.83
CA VAL A 93 -14.71 3.06 0.57
C VAL A 93 -13.55 4.02 0.70
N MET A 94 -12.51 3.84 -0.12
CA MET A 94 -11.30 4.68 -0.06
C MET A 94 -10.58 4.77 -1.40
N PRO A 95 -9.91 5.90 -1.69
CA PRO A 95 -8.84 5.95 -2.67
C PRO A 95 -7.64 5.09 -2.22
N LEU A 96 -6.96 4.40 -3.12
CA LEU A 96 -5.75 3.61 -2.77
C LEU A 96 -4.57 4.48 -2.29
N GLN A 97 -4.63 5.80 -2.51
CA GLN A 97 -3.60 6.76 -2.10
C GLN A 97 -4.06 7.65 -0.94
N CYS A 98 -4.96 7.16 -0.07
CA CYS A 98 -5.53 7.93 1.04
C CYS A 98 -4.70 7.88 2.35
N ALA A 99 -3.90 6.84 2.53
CA ALA A 99 -3.02 6.62 3.69
C ALA A 99 -1.86 5.67 3.29
N THR A 100 -0.94 5.40 4.22
CA THR A 100 0.13 4.38 4.11
C THR A 100 -0.40 2.96 4.08
#